data_AF-A0A7Y7PND0-F1
#
_entry.id   AF-A0A7Y7PND0-F1
#
_cell.length_a   1.000
_cell.length_b   1.000
_cell.length_c   1.000
_cell.angle_alpha   90.00
_cell.angle_beta   90.00
_cell.angle_gamma   90.00
#
_symmetry.space_group_name_H-M   'P 1'
#
loop_
_entity.id
_entity.type
_entity.pdbx_description
1 polymer ?
#
loop_
_entity_poly.entity_id
_entity_poly.type
_entity_poly.pdbx_seq_one_letter_code
_entity_poly.pdbx_strand_id
1 'polypeptide(L)'
;MNILRIIEQLSEVDADVLGRFDSRRAVFKSLGNTAKMGALAAAPVFVSSLFSKAYGQTTTPSVVEVLNYALTLELLEEDYYKKMTAAGRVPAGVAAGAIATILKHETAHVKLLSDTIRALNGTPVTNVKFKTSAFPADYPTQLVVAQALEDTGVRAYKGQAGNLLGKMAGTTSLLQVALQIHSVEARHAAHIRTMRMQAPWIPASDSNLPAPLGPVYTGTIREDNVIQSNVNITSQLGTPYSANDAAASFDEILTMAEVLDASRAGGFVQG
;
A
#
# COMPACT_ATOMS: atom_id res chain seq x y z
N MET A 1 -10.87 -21.90 11.47
CA MET A 1 -9.55 -22.34 10.96
C MET A 1 -8.52 -21.36 11.53
N ASN A 2 -7.56 -21.86 12.31
CA ASN A 2 -6.85 -21.08 13.33
C ASN A 2 -5.45 -20.68 12.83
N ILE A 3 -5.24 -19.41 12.48
CA ILE A 3 -4.00 -18.89 11.85
C ILE A 3 -2.77 -19.03 12.77
N LEU A 4 -2.99 -19.21 14.07
CA LEU A 4 -1.96 -19.47 15.08
C LEU A 4 -1.23 -20.81 14.88
N ARG A 5 -1.87 -21.80 14.22
CA ARG A 5 -1.23 -23.10 13.94
C ARG A 5 -0.15 -23.05 12.87
N ILE A 6 -0.13 -22.02 12.01
CA ILE A 6 0.93 -21.84 11.00
C ILE A 6 2.20 -21.29 11.67
N ILE A 7 2.08 -20.60 12.80
CA ILE A 7 3.21 -20.03 13.54
C ILE A 7 3.82 -21.05 14.51
N GLU A 8 3.00 -21.90 15.15
CA GLU A 8 3.49 -22.97 16.04
C GLU A 8 4.20 -24.12 15.30
N GLN A 9 3.92 -24.35 14.01
CA GLN A 9 4.63 -25.36 13.21
C GLN A 9 6.01 -24.91 12.68
N LEU A 10 6.47 -23.71 13.08
CA LEU A 10 7.79 -23.17 12.72
C LEU A 10 8.74 -23.02 13.93
N SER A 11 8.36 -23.50 15.12
CA SER A 11 9.20 -23.42 16.34
C SER A 11 9.81 -24.75 16.80
N GLU A 12 9.79 -25.81 15.99
CA GLU A 12 10.50 -27.06 16.27
C GLU A 12 11.52 -27.38 15.16
N VAL A 13 12.63 -26.66 15.13
CA VAL A 13 13.93 -27.22 14.75
C VAL A 13 15.00 -26.44 15.52
N ASP A 14 15.64 -27.11 16.48
CA ASP A 14 16.71 -26.55 17.31
C ASP A 14 18.10 -26.96 16.80
N ALA A 15 19.04 -26.06 17.08
CA ALA A 15 20.49 -26.14 17.27
C ALA A 15 21.48 -26.50 16.12
N ASP A 16 22.51 -25.62 16.08
CA ASP A 16 23.89 -25.79 15.64
C ASP A 16 24.24 -25.86 14.14
N VAL A 17 24.84 -24.79 13.61
CA VAL A 17 26.18 -24.79 12.95
C VAL A 17 26.77 -23.34 12.90
N LEU A 18 27.75 -23.08 13.77
CA LEU A 18 29.03 -22.35 13.58
C LEU A 18 29.11 -21.03 12.78
N GLY A 19 29.28 -19.91 13.53
CA GLY A 19 30.54 -19.12 13.58
C GLY A 19 30.91 -18.13 12.45
N ARG A 20 30.88 -16.81 12.74
CA ARG A 20 32.08 -15.93 12.86
C ARG A 20 31.73 -14.46 13.10
N PHE A 21 32.61 -13.82 13.87
CA PHE A 21 32.55 -12.48 14.47
C PHE A 21 32.91 -11.35 13.50
N ASP A 22 32.26 -10.19 13.64
CA ASP A 22 32.86 -8.87 13.95
C ASP A 22 32.01 -7.70 13.43
N SER A 23 31.42 -6.94 14.36
CA SER A 23 30.90 -5.56 14.14
C SER A 23 30.25 -4.96 15.40
N ARG A 24 30.00 -5.76 16.45
CA ARG A 24 29.30 -5.31 17.67
C ARG A 24 29.99 -4.19 18.47
N ARG A 25 31.26 -3.85 18.17
CA ARG A 25 32.00 -2.75 18.82
C ARG A 25 31.87 -1.40 18.10
N ALA A 26 31.35 -1.35 16.87
CA ALA A 26 31.19 -0.10 16.11
C ALA A 26 29.88 0.65 16.42
N VAL A 27 28.87 -0.04 16.94
CA VAL A 27 27.53 0.53 17.20
C VAL A 27 27.51 1.45 18.44
N PHE A 28 28.41 1.24 19.41
CA PHE A 28 28.43 2.02 20.65
C PHE A 28 29.16 3.36 20.58
N LYS A 29 29.68 3.77 19.41
CA LYS A 29 30.32 5.10 19.25
C LYS A 29 29.38 6.20 18.75
N SER A 30 28.14 5.88 18.38
CA SER A 30 27.15 6.86 17.90
C SER A 30 26.06 7.22 18.92
N LEU A 31 26.07 6.61 20.10
CA LEU A 31 25.00 6.76 21.11
C LEU A 31 25.42 7.67 22.27
N GLY A 32 26.10 8.77 21.97
CA GLY A 32 26.71 9.64 22.98
C GLY A 32 25.92 10.89 23.35
N ASN A 33 24.90 11.32 22.60
CA ASN A 33 24.41 12.71 22.72
C ASN A 33 22.89 12.92 22.59
N THR A 34 22.05 12.04 23.13
CA THR A 34 20.60 12.31 23.20
C THR A 34 19.99 11.85 24.52
N ALA A 35 20.35 12.54 25.61
CA ALA A 35 19.68 12.41 26.90
C ALA A 35 19.16 13.79 27.32
N LYS A 36 17.87 14.04 27.01
CA LYS A 36 16.90 14.92 27.70
C LYS A 36 15.80 15.31 26.73
N MET A 37 14.68 14.59 26.71
CA MET A 37 13.34 15.16 26.58
C MET A 37 12.33 14.13 27.11
N GLY A 38 11.54 14.54 28.10
CA GLY A 38 10.48 13.73 28.69
C GLY A 38 9.29 13.54 27.75
N ALA A 39 8.55 12.47 28.02
CA ALA A 39 7.19 12.16 27.57
C ALA A 39 6.73 12.85 26.26
N LEU A 40 7.07 12.27 25.12
CA LEU A 40 6.53 12.66 23.82
C LEU A 40 5.64 11.54 23.27
N ALA A 41 4.40 11.90 22.96
CA ALA A 41 3.48 11.07 22.17
C ALA A 41 4.15 10.73 20.83
N ALA A 42 4.57 9.48 20.67
CA ALA A 42 5.46 9.04 19.59
C ALA A 42 4.78 8.89 18.20
N ALA A 43 3.56 9.37 18.00
CA ALA A 43 2.78 9.11 16.79
C ALA A 43 3.00 10.07 15.59
N PRO A 44 3.37 11.37 15.75
CA PRO A 44 3.52 12.26 14.59
C PRO A 44 4.89 12.19 13.87
N VAL A 45 5.95 11.75 14.55
CA VAL A 45 7.33 11.86 14.02
C VAL A 45 7.65 10.76 13.01
N PHE A 46 7.19 9.52 13.25
CA PHE A 46 7.50 8.42 12.33
C PHE A 46 6.75 8.56 11.00
N VAL A 47 5.46 8.88 11.05
CA VAL A 47 4.63 9.13 9.86
C VAL A 47 5.23 10.26 9.02
N SER A 48 5.50 11.42 9.63
CA SER A 48 6.14 12.55 8.92
C SER A 48 7.53 12.22 8.39
N SER A 49 8.31 11.37 9.07
CA SER A 49 9.61 10.94 8.58
C SER A 49 9.53 10.08 7.31
N LEU A 50 8.49 9.26 7.15
CA LEU A 50 8.24 8.51 5.92
C LEU A 50 7.95 9.47 4.75
N PHE A 51 7.13 10.50 4.99
CA PHE A 51 6.82 11.56 4.01
C PHE A 51 8.06 12.40 3.64
N SER A 52 8.93 12.75 4.60
CA SER A 52 10.11 13.58 4.35
C SER A 52 11.29 12.84 3.72
N LYS A 53 11.46 11.54 4.02
CA LYS A 53 12.61 10.75 3.54
C LYS A 53 12.50 10.38 2.06
N ALA A 54 11.27 10.28 1.53
CA ALA A 54 11.02 10.01 0.12
C ALA A 54 11.57 11.12 -0.81
N TYR A 55 11.79 12.33 -0.29
CA TYR A 55 12.24 13.50 -1.04
C TYR A 55 13.79 13.64 -1.11
N GLY A 56 14.56 12.76 -0.43
CA GLY A 56 15.93 13.12 -0.04
C GLY A 56 17.05 12.06 -0.06
N GLN A 57 16.93 10.89 -0.72
CA GLN A 57 18.13 10.09 -1.05
C GLN A 57 17.89 8.89 -1.98
N THR A 58 18.84 8.63 -2.87
CA THR A 58 18.98 7.47 -3.77
C THR A 58 19.36 6.17 -3.04
N THR A 59 18.76 5.88 -1.88
CA THR A 59 19.00 4.64 -1.15
C THR A 59 17.79 3.72 -1.29
N THR A 60 18.04 2.46 -1.62
CA THR A 60 17.02 1.40 -1.58
C THR A 60 16.41 1.37 -0.18
N PRO A 61 15.07 1.48 -0.04
CA PRO A 61 14.44 1.45 1.28
C PRO A 61 14.70 0.09 1.95
N SER A 62 14.86 0.11 3.27
CA SER A 62 14.91 -1.12 4.05
C SER A 62 13.57 -1.86 3.98
N VAL A 63 13.59 -3.16 4.28
CA VAL A 63 12.37 -3.98 4.32
C VAL A 63 11.34 -3.39 5.30
N VAL A 64 11.78 -2.97 6.48
CA VAL A 64 10.89 -2.38 7.49
C VAL A 64 10.30 -1.05 7.02
N GLU A 65 11.03 -0.26 6.22
CA GLU A 65 10.50 0.97 5.61
C GLU A 65 9.45 0.64 4.54
N VAL A 66 9.69 -0.35 3.69
CA VAL A 66 8.70 -0.81 2.68
C VAL A 66 7.43 -1.32 3.35
N LEU A 67 7.55 -2.12 4.42
CA LEU A 67 6.39 -2.65 5.14
C LEU A 67 5.64 -1.56 5.91
N ASN A 68 6.34 -0.59 6.50
CA ASN A 68 5.67 0.55 7.15
C ASN A 68 5.01 1.49 6.14
N TYR A 69 5.58 1.64 4.95
CA TYR A 69 4.95 2.33 3.83
C TYR A 69 3.63 1.64 3.44
N ALA A 70 3.64 0.32 3.23
CA ALA A 70 2.43 -0.44 2.96
C ALA A 70 1.41 -0.33 4.11
N LEU A 71 1.84 -0.51 5.35
CA LEU A 71 0.98 -0.40 6.54
C LEU A 71 0.34 0.99 6.68
N THR A 72 1.01 2.04 6.21
CA THR A 72 0.43 3.40 6.22
C THR A 72 -0.80 3.48 5.30
N LEU A 73 -0.76 2.86 4.12
CA LEU A 73 -1.88 2.83 3.18
C LEU A 73 -3.03 1.98 3.73
N GLU A 74 -2.72 0.79 4.24
CA GLU A 74 -3.71 -0.13 4.81
C GLU A 74 -4.43 0.48 6.01
N LEU A 75 -3.73 1.22 6.89
CA LEU A 75 -4.37 1.95 7.99
C LEU A 75 -5.25 3.10 7.50
N LEU A 76 -4.85 3.77 6.42
CA LEU A 76 -5.62 4.86 5.81
C LEU A 76 -6.93 4.32 5.21
N GLU A 77 -6.85 3.23 4.45
CA GLU A 77 -7.98 2.52 3.84
C GLU A 77 -8.90 1.90 4.90
N GLU A 78 -8.34 1.24 5.91
CA GLU A 78 -9.11 0.69 7.02
C GLU A 78 -9.92 1.78 7.74
N ASP A 79 -9.30 2.93 8.07
CA ASP A 79 -10.00 4.04 8.72
C ASP A 79 -11.05 4.69 7.79
N TYR A 80 -10.78 4.76 6.48
CA TYR A 80 -11.73 5.24 5.49
C TYR A 80 -12.97 4.34 5.41
N TYR A 81 -12.81 3.02 5.31
CA TYR A 81 -13.95 2.09 5.24
C TYR A 81 -14.70 1.97 6.56
N LYS A 82 -14.03 2.13 7.71
CA LYS A 82 -14.69 2.31 9.02
C LYS A 82 -15.60 3.53 9.00
N LYS A 83 -15.13 4.68 8.48
CA LYS A 83 -15.94 5.90 8.33
C LYS A 83 -17.10 5.70 7.36
N MET A 84 -16.85 5.07 6.21
CA MET A 84 -17.88 4.77 5.20
C MET A 84 -19.01 3.91 5.77
N THR A 85 -18.66 2.88 6.55
CA THR A 85 -19.63 2.03 7.25
C THR A 85 -20.38 2.82 8.33
N ALA A 86 -19.67 3.58 9.17
CA ALA A 86 -20.25 4.36 10.26
C ALA A 86 -21.16 5.51 9.79
N ALA A 87 -20.91 6.06 8.60
CA ALA A 87 -21.73 7.12 8.01
C ALA A 87 -23.16 6.66 7.68
N GLY A 88 -23.40 5.34 7.59
CA GLY A 88 -24.73 4.78 7.33
C GLY A 88 -25.30 5.15 5.96
N ARG A 89 -24.44 5.51 5.00
CA ARG A 89 -24.83 5.91 3.63
C ARG A 89 -24.74 4.78 2.61
N VAL A 90 -24.05 3.70 2.93
CA VAL A 90 -23.94 2.52 2.06
C VAL A 90 -25.30 1.84 1.94
N PRO A 91 -25.84 1.62 0.73
CA PRO A 91 -27.09 0.91 0.54
C PRO A 91 -27.04 -0.50 1.14
N ALA A 92 -28.14 -0.92 1.77
CA ALA A 92 -28.27 -2.27 2.32
C ALA A 92 -28.15 -3.35 1.23
N GLY A 93 -27.85 -4.58 1.65
CA GLY A 93 -27.71 -5.73 0.75
C GLY A 93 -26.30 -5.86 0.17
N VAL A 94 -26.19 -6.07 -1.14
CA VAL A 94 -24.93 -6.42 -1.81
C VAL A 94 -23.84 -5.35 -1.63
N ALA A 95 -24.20 -4.07 -1.67
CA ALA A 95 -23.24 -2.98 -1.49
C ALA A 95 -22.66 -2.94 -0.06
N ALA A 96 -23.52 -3.01 0.96
CA ALA A 96 -23.06 -3.11 2.35
C ALA A 96 -22.20 -4.37 2.59
N GLY A 97 -22.56 -5.51 1.98
CA GLY A 97 -21.78 -6.74 2.06
C GLY A 97 -20.39 -6.61 1.42
N ALA A 98 -20.29 -5.94 0.28
CA ALA A 98 -19.02 -5.65 -0.39
C ALA A 98 -18.12 -4.75 0.46
N ILE A 99 -18.63 -3.59 0.90
CA ILE A 99 -17.87 -2.64 1.74
C ILE A 99 -17.42 -3.28 3.06
N ALA A 100 -18.28 -4.09 3.70
CA ALA A 100 -17.92 -4.82 4.91
C ALA A 100 -16.87 -5.91 4.67
N THR A 101 -16.81 -6.47 3.47
CA THR A 101 -15.80 -7.47 3.09
C THR A 101 -14.45 -6.81 2.85
N ILE A 102 -14.42 -5.72 2.10
CA ILE A 102 -13.20 -4.92 1.87
C ILE A 102 -12.63 -4.47 3.22
N LEU A 103 -13.44 -3.87 4.10
CA LEU A 103 -13.01 -3.49 5.44
C LEU A 103 -12.37 -4.65 6.23
N LYS A 104 -12.89 -5.87 6.12
CA LYS A 104 -12.30 -7.03 6.81
C LYS A 104 -10.94 -7.41 6.22
N HIS A 105 -10.76 -7.27 4.92
CA HIS A 105 -9.48 -7.51 4.26
C HIS A 105 -8.46 -6.44 4.69
N GLU A 106 -8.81 -5.14 4.65
CA GLU A 106 -7.95 -4.06 5.15
C GLU A 106 -7.51 -4.29 6.60
N THR A 107 -8.44 -4.64 7.49
CA THR A 107 -8.11 -4.96 8.89
C THR A 107 -7.16 -6.16 9.00
N ALA A 108 -7.32 -7.17 8.13
CA ALA A 108 -6.45 -8.35 8.12
C ALA A 108 -5.04 -8.00 7.62
N HIS A 109 -4.92 -7.18 6.58
CA HIS A 109 -3.65 -6.69 6.05
C HIS A 109 -2.91 -5.82 7.07
N VAL A 110 -3.59 -4.85 7.71
CA VAL A 110 -3.04 -4.04 8.81
C VAL A 110 -2.44 -4.93 9.89
N LYS A 111 -3.18 -5.96 10.32
CA LYS A 111 -2.70 -6.89 11.35
C LYS A 111 -1.47 -7.66 10.87
N LEU A 112 -1.53 -8.23 9.67
CA LEU A 112 -0.44 -9.02 9.09
C LEU A 112 0.85 -8.21 8.98
N LEU A 113 0.78 -6.99 8.43
CA LEU A 113 1.94 -6.11 8.29
C LEU A 113 2.49 -5.67 9.64
N SER A 114 1.61 -5.28 10.57
CA SER A 114 2.01 -4.89 11.93
C SER A 114 2.78 -6.02 12.63
N ASP A 115 2.28 -7.25 12.55
CA ASP A 115 2.92 -8.40 13.18
C ASP A 115 4.24 -8.76 12.49
N THR A 116 4.28 -8.70 11.15
CA THR A 116 5.50 -8.94 10.37
C THR A 116 6.59 -7.92 10.69
N ILE A 117 6.23 -6.63 10.79
CA ILE A 117 7.18 -5.57 11.16
C ILE A 117 7.76 -5.83 12.55
N ARG A 118 6.94 -6.21 13.53
CA ARG A 118 7.41 -6.57 14.88
C ARG A 118 8.34 -7.79 14.86
N ALA A 119 7.99 -8.81 14.10
CA ALA A 119 8.82 -10.01 13.95
C ALA A 119 10.19 -9.72 13.33
N LEU A 120 10.28 -8.68 12.49
CA LEU A 120 11.53 -8.15 11.93
C LEU A 120 12.25 -7.17 12.86
N ASN A 121 11.85 -7.07 14.14
CA ASN A 121 12.34 -6.10 15.13
C ASN A 121 12.16 -4.64 14.71
N GLY A 122 11.22 -4.37 13.81
CA GLY A 122 10.79 -3.03 13.44
C GLY A 122 9.68 -2.50 14.36
N THR A 123 9.46 -1.20 14.30
CA THR A 123 8.30 -0.56 14.95
C THR A 123 7.22 -0.30 13.89
N PRO A 124 6.01 -0.87 14.03
CA PRO A 124 4.91 -0.57 13.13
C PRO A 124 4.44 0.87 13.30
N VAL A 125 4.15 1.53 12.18
CA VAL A 125 3.42 2.79 12.16
C VAL A 125 2.02 2.57 12.75
N THR A 126 1.52 3.58 13.44
CA THR A 126 0.21 3.56 14.09
C THR A 126 -0.47 4.90 13.93
N ASN A 127 -1.77 4.96 14.22
CA ASN A 127 -2.57 6.19 14.24
C ASN A 127 -2.64 6.96 12.92
N VAL A 128 -2.38 6.30 11.79
CA VAL A 128 -2.72 6.85 10.47
C VAL A 128 -4.24 6.83 10.36
N LYS A 129 -4.83 7.98 10.05
CA LYS A 129 -6.28 8.15 9.92
C LYS A 129 -6.59 8.91 8.65
N PHE A 130 -7.74 8.62 8.07
CA PHE A 130 -8.29 9.39 6.98
C PHE A 130 -8.73 10.77 7.47
N LYS A 131 -8.30 11.80 6.74
CA LYS A 131 -8.56 13.22 7.00
C LYS A 131 -10.06 13.47 6.98
N THR A 132 -10.60 13.88 8.13
CA THR A 132 -12.07 14.02 8.28
C THR A 132 -12.64 15.07 7.33
N SER A 133 -11.90 16.15 7.05
CA SER A 133 -12.32 17.19 6.11
C SER A 133 -12.33 16.76 4.65
N ALA A 134 -11.67 15.65 4.30
CA ALA A 134 -11.69 15.07 2.96
C ALA A 134 -12.74 13.96 2.81
N PHE A 135 -13.43 13.57 3.89
CA PHE A 135 -14.38 12.46 3.88
C PHE A 135 -15.72 12.91 3.27
N PRO A 136 -16.19 12.29 2.16
CA PRO A 136 -17.41 12.74 1.51
C PRO A 136 -18.69 12.41 2.28
N ALA A 137 -19.69 13.29 2.19
CA ALA A 137 -20.96 13.14 2.88
C ALA A 137 -21.92 12.14 2.19
N ASP A 138 -21.83 12.00 0.88
CA ASP A 138 -22.68 11.14 0.06
C ASP A 138 -21.96 9.89 -0.43
N TYR A 139 -22.71 8.80 -0.58
CA TYR A 139 -22.20 7.49 -0.98
C TYR A 139 -21.57 7.46 -2.39
N PRO A 140 -22.14 8.09 -3.43
CA PRO A 140 -21.49 8.16 -4.74
C PRO A 140 -20.09 8.75 -4.68
N THR A 141 -19.90 9.86 -3.97
CA THR A 141 -18.58 10.49 -3.80
C THR A 141 -17.68 9.67 -2.89
N GLN A 142 -18.22 8.94 -1.92
CA GLN A 142 -17.44 7.96 -1.15
C GLN A 142 -16.86 6.85 -2.05
N LEU A 143 -17.61 6.36 -3.04
CA LEU A 143 -17.06 5.37 -3.99
C LEU A 143 -15.96 5.97 -4.88
N VAL A 144 -16.05 7.26 -5.21
CA VAL A 144 -14.99 7.96 -5.97
C VAL A 144 -13.67 7.97 -5.19
N VAL A 145 -13.72 8.33 -3.90
CA VAL A 145 -12.54 8.32 -3.03
C VAL A 145 -12.05 6.89 -2.77
N ALA A 146 -12.95 5.93 -2.59
CA ALA A 146 -12.60 4.52 -2.47
C ALA A 146 -11.78 4.06 -3.68
N GLN A 147 -12.25 4.33 -4.91
CA GLN A 147 -11.49 3.99 -6.12
C GLN A 147 -10.11 4.63 -6.13
N ALA A 148 -10.00 5.91 -5.75
CA ALA A 148 -8.71 6.60 -5.71
C ALA A 148 -7.73 5.96 -4.72
N LEU A 149 -8.21 5.52 -3.56
CA LEU A 149 -7.40 4.82 -2.56
C LEU A 149 -6.96 3.44 -3.08
N GLU A 150 -7.91 2.60 -3.46
CA GLU A 150 -7.67 1.23 -3.95
C GLU A 150 -6.69 1.21 -5.13
N ASP A 151 -6.90 2.10 -6.10
CA ASP A 151 -6.02 2.20 -7.26
C ASP A 151 -4.63 2.70 -6.87
N THR A 152 -4.54 3.62 -5.90
CA THR A 152 -3.24 4.01 -5.34
C THR A 152 -2.57 2.83 -4.63
N GLY A 153 -3.32 2.02 -3.86
CA GLY A 153 -2.84 0.84 -3.15
C GLY A 153 -2.26 -0.22 -4.10
N VAL A 154 -3.00 -0.58 -5.15
CA VAL A 154 -2.55 -1.49 -6.22
C VAL A 154 -1.19 -1.06 -6.77
N ARG A 155 -1.09 0.20 -7.17
CA ARG A 155 0.10 0.77 -7.80
C ARG A 155 1.27 0.92 -6.80
N ALA A 156 0.96 1.21 -5.53
CA ALA A 156 1.93 1.30 -4.45
C ALA A 156 2.60 -0.05 -4.15
N TYR A 157 1.82 -1.12 -4.01
CA TYR A 157 2.34 -2.46 -3.79
C TYR A 157 3.21 -2.92 -4.96
N LYS A 158 2.72 -2.74 -6.20
CA LYS A 158 3.48 -3.09 -7.41
C LYS A 158 4.80 -2.31 -7.49
N GLY A 159 4.78 -1.01 -7.18
CA GLY A 159 5.95 -0.15 -7.17
C GLY A 159 7.03 -0.55 -6.16
N GLN A 160 6.67 -1.27 -5.09
CA GLN A 160 7.60 -1.73 -4.07
C GLN A 160 8.02 -3.20 -4.19
N ALA A 161 7.38 -3.98 -5.08
CA ALA A 161 7.66 -5.40 -5.25
C ALA A 161 9.16 -5.67 -5.50
N GLY A 162 9.83 -4.85 -6.33
CA GLY A 162 11.27 -4.97 -6.60
C GLY A 162 12.15 -4.87 -5.34
N ASN A 163 11.75 -4.06 -4.36
CA ASN A 163 12.50 -3.89 -3.10
C ASN A 163 12.37 -5.10 -2.15
N LEU A 164 11.39 -5.98 -2.40
CA LEU A 164 11.14 -7.19 -1.62
C LEU A 164 11.75 -8.46 -2.24
N LEU A 165 12.40 -8.35 -3.39
CA LEU A 165 13.03 -9.50 -4.05
C LEU A 165 14.08 -10.14 -3.14
N GLY A 166 13.93 -11.46 -2.90
CA GLY A 166 14.81 -12.24 -2.03
C GLY A 166 14.72 -11.88 -0.54
N LYS A 167 13.76 -11.06 -0.12
CA LYS A 167 13.57 -10.68 1.29
C LYS A 167 12.69 -11.71 2.01
N MET A 168 13.15 -12.15 3.16
CA MET A 168 12.52 -13.22 3.94
C MET A 168 12.18 -12.75 5.36
N ALA A 169 11.09 -13.26 5.92
CA ALA A 169 10.78 -13.24 7.34
C ALA A 169 10.67 -14.69 7.83
N GLY A 170 11.71 -15.19 8.50
CA GLY A 170 11.87 -16.63 8.72
C GLY A 170 11.95 -17.39 7.40
N THR A 171 11.07 -18.36 7.20
CA THR A 171 10.94 -19.15 5.96
C THR A 171 9.96 -18.53 4.94
N THR A 172 9.34 -17.39 5.26
CA THR A 172 8.33 -16.76 4.41
C THR A 172 8.94 -15.72 3.49
N SER A 173 8.65 -15.81 2.19
CA SER A 173 9.00 -14.79 1.20
C SER A 173 8.09 -13.57 1.35
N LEU A 174 8.69 -12.41 1.63
CA LEU A 174 7.94 -11.15 1.77
C LEU A 174 7.39 -10.66 0.44
N LEU A 175 8.10 -10.90 -0.67
CA LEU A 175 7.59 -10.60 -2.01
C LEU A 175 6.31 -11.41 -2.29
N GLN A 176 6.30 -12.70 -1.97
CA GLN A 176 5.12 -13.54 -2.19
C GLN A 176 3.91 -12.98 -1.43
N VAL A 177 4.07 -12.61 -0.16
CA VAL A 177 3.00 -12.03 0.66
C VAL A 177 2.54 -10.69 0.08
N ALA A 178 3.45 -9.80 -0.31
CA ALA A 178 3.11 -8.52 -0.91
C ALA A 178 2.32 -8.68 -2.23
N LEU A 179 2.68 -9.65 -3.07
CA LEU A 179 1.94 -9.96 -4.30
C LEU A 179 0.57 -10.59 -4.03
N GLN A 180 0.40 -11.33 -2.94
CA GLN A 180 -0.90 -11.83 -2.51
C GLN A 180 -1.83 -10.67 -2.12
N ILE A 181 -1.33 -9.71 -1.33
CA ILE A 181 -2.09 -8.50 -0.96
C ILE A 181 -2.41 -7.67 -2.22
N HIS A 182 -1.41 -7.40 -3.06
CA HIS A 182 -1.61 -6.67 -4.32
C HIS A 182 -2.74 -7.24 -5.19
N SER A 183 -2.87 -8.58 -5.27
CA SER A 183 -3.97 -9.22 -6.01
C SER A 183 -5.34 -9.09 -5.36
N VAL A 184 -5.40 -8.87 -4.04
CA VAL A 184 -6.63 -8.55 -3.30
C VAL A 184 -7.00 -7.10 -3.56
N GLU A 185 -6.06 -6.16 -3.44
CA GLU A 185 -6.28 -4.74 -3.76
C GLU A 185 -6.79 -4.55 -5.20
N ALA A 186 -6.21 -5.28 -6.16
CA ALA A 186 -6.67 -5.19 -7.55
C ALA A 186 -8.14 -5.66 -7.72
N ARG A 187 -8.58 -6.62 -6.89
CA ARG A 187 -9.98 -7.05 -6.86
C ARG A 187 -10.88 -6.05 -6.17
N HIS A 188 -10.42 -5.39 -5.11
CA HIS A 188 -11.15 -4.29 -4.47
C HIS A 188 -11.34 -3.13 -5.46
N ALA A 189 -10.26 -2.66 -6.08
CA ALA A 189 -10.26 -1.65 -7.14
C ALA A 189 -11.27 -1.97 -8.25
N ALA A 190 -11.18 -3.17 -8.83
CA ALA A 190 -12.12 -3.63 -9.86
C ALA A 190 -13.56 -3.64 -9.35
N HIS A 191 -13.80 -4.11 -8.13
CA HIS A 191 -15.14 -4.16 -7.55
C HIS A 191 -15.72 -2.77 -7.30
N ILE A 192 -14.95 -1.83 -6.73
CA ILE A 192 -15.38 -0.45 -6.52
C ILE A 192 -15.72 0.22 -7.85
N ARG A 193 -14.92 0.02 -8.91
CA ARG A 193 -15.26 0.50 -10.26
C ARG A 193 -16.60 -0.04 -10.74
N THR A 194 -16.87 -1.33 -10.55
CA THR A 194 -18.17 -1.91 -10.93
C THR A 194 -19.33 -1.34 -10.11
N MET A 195 -19.12 -1.04 -8.83
CA MET A 195 -20.11 -0.35 -7.99
C MET A 195 -20.37 1.09 -8.46
N ARG A 196 -19.40 1.71 -9.14
CA ARG A 196 -19.53 3.00 -9.83
C ARG A 196 -20.07 2.88 -11.27
N MET A 197 -20.51 1.70 -11.70
CA MET A 197 -20.96 1.42 -13.07
C MET A 197 -19.86 1.65 -14.12
N GLN A 198 -18.60 1.39 -13.77
CA GLN A 198 -17.43 1.49 -14.64
C GLN A 198 -16.88 0.12 -15.00
N ALA A 199 -16.02 0.08 -16.02
CA ALA A 199 -15.26 -1.12 -16.36
C ALA A 199 -14.33 -1.50 -15.19
N PRO A 200 -14.08 -2.80 -14.95
CA PRO A 200 -13.21 -3.23 -13.86
C PRO A 200 -11.72 -2.99 -14.15
N TRP A 201 -11.36 -2.73 -15.40
CA TRP A 201 -10.02 -2.34 -15.86
C TRP A 201 -9.92 -0.83 -16.13
N ILE A 202 -8.68 -0.32 -16.19
CA ILE A 202 -8.40 1.09 -16.46
C ILE A 202 -8.25 1.32 -17.97
N PRO A 203 -9.12 2.11 -18.62
CA PRO A 203 -8.92 2.48 -20.03
C PRO A 203 -7.84 3.56 -20.19
N ALA A 204 -7.34 3.75 -21.41
CA ALA A 204 -6.30 4.76 -21.69
C ALA A 204 -6.81 6.19 -21.51
N SER A 205 -8.11 6.42 -21.69
CA SER A 205 -8.74 7.63 -21.20
C SER A 205 -8.78 7.56 -19.68
N ASP A 206 -7.79 8.16 -19.04
CA ASP A 206 -7.64 8.44 -17.61
C ASP A 206 -8.93 8.14 -16.81
N SER A 207 -8.89 7.15 -15.92
CA SER A 207 -10.03 6.41 -15.35
C SER A 207 -11.01 7.26 -14.54
N ASN A 208 -11.76 8.16 -15.18
CA ASN A 208 -12.95 8.87 -14.70
C ASN A 208 -12.92 9.32 -13.22
N LEU A 209 -11.75 9.61 -12.67
CA LEU A 209 -11.60 10.19 -11.35
C LEU A 209 -11.68 11.71 -11.52
N PRO A 210 -12.68 12.37 -10.90
CA PRO A 210 -12.80 13.82 -11.01
C PRO A 210 -11.61 14.50 -10.34
N ALA A 211 -11.29 15.71 -10.79
CA ALA A 211 -10.32 16.54 -10.09
C ALA A 211 -10.72 16.69 -8.60
N PRO A 212 -9.76 16.61 -7.65
CA PRO A 212 -8.31 16.59 -7.85
C PRO A 212 -7.68 15.19 -7.90
N LEU A 213 -8.45 14.12 -8.14
CA LEU A 213 -8.00 12.72 -7.96
C LEU A 213 -7.31 12.09 -9.18
N GLY A 214 -7.31 12.76 -10.34
CA GLY A 214 -6.60 12.30 -11.55
C GLY A 214 -5.11 11.94 -11.35
N PRO A 215 -4.36 12.54 -10.41
CA PRO A 215 -3.00 12.13 -10.09
C PRO A 215 -2.83 10.64 -9.81
N VAL A 216 -3.85 9.91 -9.36
CA VAL A 216 -3.80 8.44 -9.20
C VAL A 216 -3.34 7.71 -10.47
N TYR A 217 -3.64 8.24 -11.66
CA TYR A 217 -3.31 7.64 -12.96
C TYR A 217 -2.16 8.33 -13.69
N THR A 218 -1.63 9.39 -13.09
CA THR A 218 -0.51 10.15 -13.64
C THR A 218 0.69 10.04 -12.73
N GLY A 219 1.89 10.20 -13.28
CA GLY A 219 3.13 10.01 -12.56
C GLY A 219 4.27 9.88 -13.55
N THR A 220 5.41 9.42 -13.05
CA THR A 220 6.60 9.11 -13.84
C THR A 220 6.28 8.05 -14.88
N ILE A 221 5.46 7.06 -14.50
CA ILE A 221 4.85 6.11 -15.42
C ILE A 221 3.34 6.32 -15.37
N ARG A 222 2.76 6.70 -16.50
CA ARG A 222 1.33 7.00 -16.64
C ARG A 222 0.56 5.74 -16.99
N GLU A 223 -0.68 5.67 -16.54
CA GLU A 223 -1.56 4.51 -16.81
C GLU A 223 -1.90 4.34 -18.29
N ASP A 224 -1.85 5.41 -19.08
CA ASP A 224 -2.05 5.38 -20.53
C ASP A 224 -0.80 4.93 -21.32
N ASN A 225 0.19 4.34 -20.63
CA ASN A 225 1.41 3.85 -21.24
C ASN A 225 1.14 2.65 -22.16
N VAL A 226 1.52 2.81 -23.43
CA VAL A 226 1.40 1.76 -24.46
C VAL A 226 2.69 0.98 -24.69
N ILE A 227 3.75 1.26 -23.93
CA ILE A 227 5.07 0.64 -24.10
C ILE A 227 5.40 -0.20 -22.85
N GLN A 228 5.49 -1.52 -23.04
CA GLN A 228 5.86 -2.46 -21.99
C GLN A 228 7.16 -3.17 -22.37
N SER A 229 8.16 -3.17 -21.47
CA SER A 229 9.46 -3.79 -21.74
C SER A 229 10.09 -3.36 -23.08
N ASN A 230 10.01 -2.06 -23.40
CA ASN A 230 10.45 -1.46 -24.67
C ASN A 230 9.70 -1.96 -25.92
N VAL A 231 8.52 -2.58 -25.75
CA VAL A 231 7.64 -3.00 -26.84
C VAL A 231 6.39 -2.12 -26.84
N ASN A 232 6.18 -1.38 -27.92
CA ASN A 232 4.95 -0.64 -28.17
C ASN A 232 3.83 -1.61 -28.56
N ILE A 233 2.89 -1.82 -27.64
CA ILE A 233 1.78 -2.77 -27.77
C ILE A 233 0.92 -2.45 -28.99
N THR A 234 0.71 -1.18 -29.31
CA THR A 234 -0.19 -0.75 -30.39
C THR A 234 0.37 -0.97 -31.79
N SER A 235 1.68 -1.18 -31.93
CA SER A 235 2.35 -1.20 -33.24
C SER A 235 3.35 -2.33 -33.46
N GLN A 236 3.86 -2.99 -32.41
CA GLN A 236 4.97 -3.95 -32.51
C GLN A 236 4.58 -5.41 -32.24
N LEU A 237 3.31 -5.71 -31.92
CA LEU A 237 2.82 -7.07 -31.64
C LEU A 237 2.17 -7.78 -32.84
N GLY A 238 2.21 -7.18 -34.03
CA GLY A 238 1.67 -7.78 -35.27
C GLY A 238 0.13 -7.81 -35.38
N THR A 239 -0.59 -7.49 -34.29
CA THR A 239 -2.05 -7.30 -34.25
C THR A 239 -2.35 -5.86 -33.84
N PRO A 240 -3.35 -5.17 -34.44
CA PRO A 240 -3.73 -3.84 -34.02
C PRO A 240 -4.44 -3.89 -32.66
N TYR A 241 -3.71 -3.58 -31.59
CA TYR A 241 -4.28 -3.27 -30.28
C TYR A 241 -4.52 -1.76 -30.19
N SER A 242 -5.70 -1.36 -29.73
CA SER A 242 -5.95 0.05 -29.44
C SER A 242 -5.16 0.49 -28.20
N ALA A 243 -5.04 1.80 -27.99
CA ALA A 243 -4.47 2.34 -26.76
C ALA A 243 -5.25 1.86 -25.53
N ASN A 244 -6.58 1.71 -25.64
CA ASN A 244 -7.41 1.17 -24.57
C ASN A 244 -7.10 -0.30 -24.26
N ASP A 245 -6.86 -1.13 -25.28
CA ASP A 245 -6.47 -2.53 -25.06
C ASP A 245 -5.11 -2.60 -24.36
N ALA A 246 -4.18 -1.72 -24.73
CA ALA A 246 -2.88 -1.60 -24.09
C ALA A 246 -3.00 -1.17 -22.62
N ALA A 247 -3.66 -0.05 -22.32
CA ALA A 247 -3.81 0.42 -20.94
C ALA A 247 -4.59 -0.59 -20.06
N ALA A 248 -5.68 -1.15 -20.58
CA ALA A 248 -6.53 -2.08 -19.81
C ALA A 248 -5.87 -3.43 -19.49
N SER A 249 -4.72 -3.75 -20.10
CA SER A 249 -4.00 -5.01 -19.89
C SER A 249 -2.81 -4.89 -18.93
N PHE A 250 -2.49 -3.69 -18.44
CA PHE A 250 -1.37 -3.44 -17.53
C PHE A 250 -1.73 -2.37 -16.49
N ASP A 251 -1.53 -2.66 -15.20
CA ASP A 251 -1.57 -1.62 -14.17
C ASP A 251 -0.18 -0.97 -14.01
N GLU A 252 -0.05 0.35 -13.94
CA GLU A 252 1.27 0.99 -13.83
C GLU A 252 1.71 1.26 -12.40
N ILE A 253 3.01 1.31 -12.13
CA ILE A 253 3.47 1.57 -10.75
C ILE A 253 3.34 3.04 -10.36
N LEU A 254 3.32 3.32 -9.05
CA LEU A 254 3.68 4.62 -8.49
C LEU A 254 4.94 4.46 -7.64
N THR A 255 5.79 5.49 -7.64
CA THR A 255 6.89 5.60 -6.69
C THR A 255 6.37 5.94 -5.28
N MET A 256 7.15 5.66 -4.24
CA MET A 256 6.78 6.06 -2.86
C MET A 256 6.50 7.56 -2.78
N ALA A 257 7.32 8.39 -3.43
CA ALA A 257 7.15 9.84 -3.40
C ALA A 257 5.82 10.29 -4.02
N GLU A 258 5.40 9.69 -5.13
CA GLU A 258 4.12 10.02 -5.78
C GLU A 258 2.92 9.60 -4.94
N VAL A 259 2.98 8.43 -4.30
CA VAL A 259 1.92 7.94 -3.40
C VAL A 259 1.78 8.82 -2.17
N LEU A 260 2.91 9.21 -1.58
CA LEU A 260 2.98 10.04 -0.38
C LEU A 260 2.72 11.53 -0.66
N ASP A 261 2.60 11.93 -1.93
CA ASP A 261 2.31 13.32 -2.31
C ASP A 261 0.89 13.76 -1.89
N ALA A 262 0.74 15.07 -1.65
CA ALA A 262 -0.53 15.67 -1.25
C ALA A 262 -1.65 15.54 -2.31
N SER A 263 -1.30 15.24 -3.56
CA SER A 263 -2.24 14.98 -4.65
C SER A 263 -2.81 13.55 -4.67
N ARG A 264 -2.30 12.63 -3.83
CA ARG A 264 -2.75 11.23 -3.71
C ARG A 264 -2.98 10.84 -2.24
N ALA A 265 -2.52 9.67 -1.80
CA ALA A 265 -2.74 9.15 -0.46
C ALA A 265 -2.23 10.10 0.64
N GLY A 266 -1.09 10.78 0.42
CA GLY A 266 -0.57 11.78 1.35
C GLY A 266 -1.55 12.93 1.63
N GLY A 267 -2.38 13.30 0.64
CA GLY A 267 -3.44 14.30 0.78
C GLY A 267 -4.57 13.88 1.70
N PHE A 268 -4.76 12.57 1.91
CA PHE A 268 -5.83 12.00 2.73
C PHE A 268 -5.41 11.66 4.15
N VAL A 269 -4.13 11.70 4.48
CA VAL A 269 -3.70 11.47 5.87
C VAL A 269 -4.08 12.65 6.75
N GLN A 270 -4.67 12.36 7.90
CA GLN A 270 -4.94 13.32 8.96
C GLN A 270 -3.61 13.82 9.54
N GLY A 271 -3.37 15.13 9.41
CA GLY A 271 -2.26 15.82 10.09
C GLY A 271 -2.54 16.04 11.57
#